data_AF-A0A8G2EWN6-F1
#
_entry.id   AF-A0A8G2EWN6-F1
#
_cell.length_a   1.000
_cell.length_b   1.000
_cell.length_c   1.000
_cell.angle_alpha   90.00
_cell.angle_beta   90.00
_cell.angle_gamma   90.00
#
_symmetry.space_group_name_H-M   'P 1'
#
loop_
_entity.id
_entity.type
_entity.pdbx_description
1 polymer ?
#
loop_
_entity_poly.entity_id
_entity_poly.type
_entity_poly.pdbx_seq_one_letter_code
_entity_poly.pdbx_strand_id
1 'polypeptide(L)'
;MIRISLAAAVLALLVAGAPILSAPVLAETSSTKERKEEQKQRDKEHKQFNREIQYRRVVGPNVLPIGPFSISVFVKGQPLEARLRVAIEAKDVQAKTALDAQKWAVNGIVYPLAVKLYEQGRPNRDQIELFKMEAQTQLSERYPDMVEAVYIESLI
;
A
#
# COMPACT_ATOMS: atom_id res chain seq x y z
N MET A 1 -3.74 -68.25 24.65
CA MET A 1 -2.40 -68.85 24.92
C MET A 1 -1.37 -67.75 24.65
N ILE A 2 -0.94 -66.98 25.67
CA ILE A 2 0.34 -67.10 26.42
C ILE A 2 1.55 -66.97 25.46
N ARG A 3 2.11 -65.78 25.25
CA ARG A 3 3.28 -65.13 25.92
C ARG A 3 4.62 -65.89 25.80
N ILE A 4 5.67 -65.17 25.39
CA ILE A 4 7.03 -65.01 25.99
C ILE A 4 8.01 -64.63 24.83
N SER A 5 8.56 -63.41 24.77
CA SER A 5 9.77 -62.90 25.49
C SER A 5 11.08 -63.54 24.98
N LEU A 6 12.27 -62.92 24.91
CA LEU A 6 12.82 -61.64 25.35
C LEU A 6 14.27 -61.58 24.81
N ALA A 7 14.79 -60.35 24.64
CA ALA A 7 16.13 -59.89 25.05
C ALA A 7 17.43 -60.21 24.28
N ALA A 8 18.27 -59.16 24.37
CA ALA A 8 19.73 -59.07 24.42
C ALA A 8 20.44 -58.91 23.06
N ALA A 9 20.93 -57.71 22.70
CA ALA A 9 22.13 -57.01 23.22
C ALA A 9 23.41 -57.76 22.80
N VAL A 10 24.53 -57.20 22.35
CA VAL A 10 25.34 -55.98 22.62
C VAL A 10 26.29 -55.90 21.37
N LEU A 11 26.90 -54.81 20.89
CA LEU A 11 28.01 -54.06 21.47
C LEU A 11 28.66 -53.18 20.38
N ALA A 12 29.21 -52.07 20.85
CA ALA A 12 29.80 -50.94 20.16
C ALA A 12 31.02 -51.21 19.26
N LEU A 13 31.33 -50.26 18.35
CA LEU A 13 32.52 -49.40 18.49
C LEU A 13 32.45 -48.17 17.56
N LEU A 14 32.59 -46.98 18.15
CA LEU A 14 33.11 -45.78 17.48
C LEU A 14 34.53 -46.06 16.96
N VAL A 15 34.90 -45.57 15.77
CA VAL A 15 36.13 -44.78 15.56
C VAL A 15 35.95 -43.86 14.33
N ALA A 16 36.42 -42.63 14.48
CA ALA A 16 36.40 -41.50 13.55
C ALA A 16 37.20 -41.71 12.25
N GLY A 17 36.83 -40.98 11.19
CA GLY A 17 37.66 -40.76 10.00
C GLY A 17 36.85 -40.51 8.73
N ALA A 18 36.56 -39.25 8.40
CA ALA A 18 36.07 -38.85 7.07
C ALA A 18 37.25 -38.83 6.05
N PRO A 19 37.08 -38.57 4.72
CA PRO A 19 35.85 -38.29 3.96
C PRO A 19 35.79 -38.87 2.49
N ILE A 20 34.68 -38.54 1.79
CA ILE A 20 34.44 -38.38 0.32
C ILE A 20 34.23 -39.60 -0.61
N LEU A 21 33.02 -39.76 -1.17
CA LEU A 21 32.63 -39.65 -2.61
C LEU A 21 31.15 -40.10 -2.80
N SER A 22 30.21 -39.17 -3.02
CA SER A 22 29.63 -38.79 -4.33
C SER A 22 28.35 -39.55 -4.75
N ALA A 23 27.19 -38.89 -4.60
CA ALA A 23 26.05 -39.02 -5.50
C ALA A 23 25.28 -37.68 -5.55
N PRO A 24 24.90 -37.16 -6.74
CA PRO A 24 24.64 -35.74 -6.94
C PRO A 24 23.20 -35.32 -6.60
N VAL A 25 23.12 -34.21 -5.88
CA VAL A 25 21.96 -33.34 -5.70
C VAL A 25 21.70 -32.59 -7.01
N LEU A 26 20.66 -32.97 -7.76
CA LEU A 26 20.27 -32.30 -9.02
C LEU A 26 18.76 -32.00 -9.10
N ALA A 27 18.17 -31.52 -8.00
CA ALA A 27 16.75 -31.11 -8.00
C ALA A 27 16.44 -29.78 -7.27
N GLU A 28 17.44 -29.01 -6.83
CA GLU A 28 17.20 -27.81 -5.98
C GLU A 28 17.59 -26.46 -6.60
N THR A 29 18.15 -26.44 -7.81
CA THR A 29 18.70 -25.21 -8.42
C THR A 29 17.71 -24.36 -9.21
N SER A 30 16.58 -24.90 -9.68
CA SER A 30 15.52 -24.13 -10.36
C SER A 30 14.63 -23.39 -9.35
N SER A 31 14.13 -24.10 -8.34
CA SER A 31 13.18 -23.55 -7.34
C SER A 31 13.78 -22.43 -6.49
N THR A 32 15.10 -22.43 -6.26
CA THR A 32 15.79 -21.41 -5.46
C THR A 32 16.05 -20.12 -6.25
N LYS A 33 16.12 -20.18 -7.59
CA LYS A 33 16.26 -18.99 -8.44
C LYS A 33 14.91 -18.29 -8.65
N GLU A 34 13.85 -19.04 -8.90
CA GLU A 34 12.48 -18.52 -9.05
C GLU A 34 11.99 -17.81 -7.76
N ARG A 35 12.18 -18.42 -6.59
CA ARG A 35 11.84 -17.78 -5.30
C ARG A 35 12.59 -16.47 -5.05
N LYS A 36 13.86 -16.38 -5.50
CA LYS A 36 14.67 -15.16 -5.36
C LYS A 36 14.23 -14.05 -6.32
N GLU A 37 13.69 -14.40 -7.48
CA GLU A 37 13.16 -13.42 -8.45
C GLU A 37 11.80 -12.89 -8.02
N GLU A 38 10.90 -13.75 -7.54
CA GLU A 38 9.61 -13.35 -6.96
C GLU A 38 9.78 -12.48 -5.70
N GLN A 39 10.77 -12.79 -4.86
CA GLN A 39 11.07 -11.99 -3.68
C GLN A 39 11.64 -10.62 -4.06
N LYS A 40 12.49 -10.55 -5.10
CA LYS A 40 12.96 -9.26 -5.65
C LYS A 40 11.85 -8.45 -6.31
N GLN A 41 10.87 -9.09 -6.96
CA GLN A 41 9.71 -8.41 -7.53
C GLN A 41 8.81 -7.86 -6.44
N ARG A 42 8.49 -8.66 -5.42
CA ARG A 42 7.77 -8.18 -4.23
C ARG A 42 8.52 -7.06 -3.53
N ASP A 43 9.83 -7.16 -3.34
CA ASP A 43 10.62 -6.08 -2.73
C ASP A 43 10.63 -4.80 -3.59
N LYS A 44 10.58 -4.91 -4.92
CA LYS A 44 10.44 -3.75 -5.82
C LYS A 44 9.05 -3.13 -5.73
N GLU A 45 8.01 -3.93 -5.72
CA GLU A 45 6.61 -3.50 -5.56
C GLU A 45 6.40 -2.84 -4.19
N HIS A 46 6.91 -3.44 -3.11
CA HIS A 46 6.87 -2.86 -1.77
C HIS A 46 7.72 -1.58 -1.66
N LYS A 47 8.87 -1.49 -2.34
CA LYS A 47 9.66 -0.24 -2.41
C LYS A 47 9.00 0.84 -3.25
N GLN A 48 8.25 0.49 -4.29
CA GLN A 48 7.45 1.42 -5.09
C GLN A 48 6.23 1.90 -4.30
N PHE A 49 5.53 0.99 -3.64
CA PHE A 49 4.42 1.29 -2.73
C PHE A 49 4.88 2.15 -1.55
N ASN A 50 6.05 1.86 -0.95
CA ASN A 50 6.63 2.74 0.07
C ASN A 50 7.13 4.07 -0.48
N ARG A 51 7.48 4.16 -1.77
CA ARG A 51 7.78 5.43 -2.45
C ARG A 51 6.51 6.24 -2.70
N GLU A 52 5.39 5.59 -3.03
CA GLU A 52 4.08 6.24 -3.02
C GLU A 52 3.71 6.70 -1.60
N ILE A 53 3.95 5.88 -0.56
CA ILE A 53 3.75 6.27 0.86
C ILE A 53 4.71 7.39 1.33
N GLN A 54 5.71 7.80 0.55
CA GLN A 54 6.40 9.07 0.80
C GLN A 54 5.48 10.31 0.72
N TYR A 55 4.18 10.11 0.43
CA TYR A 55 3.07 10.99 0.86
C TYR A 55 3.17 11.51 2.30
N ARG A 56 3.85 10.80 3.22
CA ARG A 56 4.11 11.30 4.57
C ARG A 56 5.01 12.55 4.64
N ARG A 57 5.64 12.96 3.54
CA ARG A 57 6.52 14.15 3.48
C ARG A 57 6.03 15.21 2.47
N VAL A 58 4.74 15.24 2.13
CA VAL A 58 4.15 16.45 1.52
C VAL A 58 3.64 17.36 2.65
N VAL A 59 4.57 17.84 3.48
CA VAL A 59 4.33 18.89 4.48
C VAL A 59 5.19 20.09 4.07
N GLY A 60 4.93 20.59 2.86
CA GLY A 60 5.41 21.89 2.43
C GLY A 60 4.60 23.01 3.10
N PRO A 61 5.14 24.23 3.21
CA PRO A 61 4.41 25.36 3.79
C PRO A 61 3.13 25.71 3.03
N ASN A 62 3.05 25.31 1.75
CA ASN A 62 1.96 25.60 0.84
C ASN A 62 0.90 24.49 0.76
N VAL A 63 0.94 23.51 1.67
CA VAL A 63 -0.04 22.41 1.67
C VAL A 63 -1.26 22.77 2.53
N LEU A 64 -2.44 22.57 1.96
CA LEU A 64 -3.74 22.75 2.60
C LEU A 64 -4.38 21.37 2.85
N PRO A 65 -4.56 20.96 4.13
CA PRO A 65 -5.27 19.71 4.44
C PRO A 65 -6.78 19.88 4.26
N ILE A 66 -7.38 18.91 3.58
CA ILE A 66 -8.78 18.81 3.20
C ILE A 66 -9.39 17.52 3.78
N GLY A 67 -10.61 17.63 4.29
CA GLY A 67 -11.20 16.59 5.14
C GLY A 67 -10.71 16.66 6.60
N PRO A 68 -10.71 15.54 7.34
CA PRO A 68 -11.02 14.18 6.89
C PRO A 68 -12.48 14.00 6.47
N PHE A 69 -12.71 13.28 5.38
CA PHE A 69 -14.03 12.87 4.92
C PHE A 69 -14.37 11.50 5.50
N SER A 70 -15.50 11.41 6.18
CA SER A 70 -16.10 10.14 6.58
C SER A 70 -17.05 9.71 5.47
N ILE A 71 -16.82 8.52 4.92
CA ILE A 71 -17.57 7.95 3.81
C ILE A 71 -18.22 6.67 4.31
N SER A 72 -19.55 6.59 4.19
CA SER A 72 -20.33 5.40 4.52
C SER A 72 -21.15 5.04 3.30
N VAL A 73 -20.80 3.91 2.67
CA VAL A 73 -21.42 3.44 1.43
C VAL A 73 -21.75 1.95 1.55
N PHE A 74 -22.80 1.50 0.87
CA PHE A 74 -23.13 0.08 0.79
C PHE A 74 -22.58 -0.49 -0.52
N VAL A 75 -21.63 -1.41 -0.41
CA VAL A 75 -21.01 -2.06 -1.56
C VAL A 75 -21.36 -3.54 -1.52
N LYS A 76 -22.06 -4.02 -2.56
CA LYS A 76 -22.50 -5.43 -2.66
C LYS A 76 -23.28 -5.92 -1.43
N GLY A 77 -24.11 -5.04 -0.85
CA GLY A 77 -24.94 -5.35 0.33
C GLY A 77 -24.20 -5.31 1.66
N GLN A 78 -22.92 -4.93 1.69
CA GLN A 78 -22.17 -4.74 2.94
C GLN A 78 -21.88 -3.25 3.19
N PRO A 79 -22.05 -2.76 4.43
CA PRO A 79 -21.62 -1.42 4.77
C PRO A 79 -20.10 -1.33 4.73
N LEU A 80 -19.60 -0.28 4.08
CA LEU A 80 -18.21 0.10 4.06
C LEU A 80 -18.09 1.50 4.66
N GLU A 81 -17.41 1.57 5.78
CA GLU A 81 -17.00 2.83 6.40
C GLU A 81 -15.54 3.09 6.07
N ALA A 82 -15.26 4.29 5.58
CA ALA A 82 -13.93 4.72 5.23
C ALA A 82 -13.66 6.15 5.68
N ARG A 83 -12.38 6.47 5.90
CA ARG A 83 -11.93 7.83 6.16
C ARG A 83 -10.82 8.22 5.19
N LEU A 84 -11.06 9.30 4.46
CA LEU A 84 -10.11 9.87 3.50
C LEU A 84 -9.62 11.22 4.00
N ARG A 85 -8.30 11.43 4.01
CA ARG A 85 -7.70 12.75 4.20
C ARG A 85 -6.89 13.12 2.97
N VAL A 86 -7.14 14.32 2.45
CA VAL A 86 -6.56 14.83 1.20
C VAL A 86 -5.69 16.03 1.55
N ALA A 87 -4.61 16.22 0.79
CA ALA A 87 -3.77 17.41 0.84
C ALA A 87 -3.79 18.06 -0.54
N ILE A 88 -3.95 19.39 -0.57
CA ILE A 88 -3.82 20.18 -1.79
C ILE A 88 -2.54 21.00 -1.65
N GLU A 89 -1.61 20.83 -2.59
CA GLU A 89 -0.45 21.71 -2.71
C GLU A 89 -0.85 22.94 -3.51
N ALA A 90 -0.78 24.10 -2.86
CA ALA A 90 -0.97 25.39 -3.51
C ALA A 90 0.34 25.85 -4.14
N LYS A 91 0.23 26.64 -5.21
CA LYS A 91 1.38 27.21 -5.92
C LYS A 91 2.28 28.06 -5.01
N ASP A 92 1.67 28.84 -4.13
CA ASP A 92 2.35 29.69 -3.16
C ASP A 92 1.53 29.90 -1.87
N VAL A 93 2.10 30.67 -0.93
CA VAL A 93 1.47 30.97 0.37
C VAL A 93 0.19 31.80 0.21
N GLN A 94 0.12 32.70 -0.78
CA GLN A 94 -1.07 33.53 -1.01
C GLN A 94 -2.21 32.67 -1.55
N ALA A 95 -1.92 31.81 -2.52
CA ALA A 95 -2.86 30.83 -3.06
C ALA A 95 -3.38 29.90 -1.96
N LYS A 96 -2.50 29.40 -1.08
CA LYS A 96 -2.91 28.61 0.08
C LYS A 96 -3.88 29.38 0.99
N THR A 97 -3.57 30.62 1.36
CA THR A 97 -4.43 31.43 2.24
C THR A 97 -5.79 31.70 1.60
N ALA A 98 -5.83 31.97 0.29
CA ALA A 98 -7.08 32.17 -0.42
C ALA A 98 -7.92 30.89 -0.57
N LEU A 99 -7.28 29.74 -0.82
CA LEU A 99 -7.95 28.43 -0.83
C LEU A 99 -8.47 28.05 0.57
N ASP A 100 -7.72 28.35 1.63
CA ASP A 100 -8.15 28.09 3.01
C ASP A 100 -9.35 28.96 3.41
N ALA A 101 -9.39 30.23 2.97
CA ALA A 101 -10.56 31.09 3.15
C ALA A 101 -11.83 30.53 2.46
N GLN A 102 -11.65 29.76 1.39
CA GLN A 102 -12.73 29.10 0.65
C GLN A 102 -12.78 27.58 0.87
N LYS A 103 -12.25 27.12 2.01
CA LYS A 103 -12.13 25.68 2.30
C LYS A 103 -13.45 24.91 2.21
N TRP A 104 -14.57 25.55 2.50
CA TRP A 104 -15.91 24.95 2.35
C TRP A 104 -16.22 24.62 0.88
N ALA A 105 -15.87 25.50 -0.06
CA ALA A 105 -16.10 25.31 -1.50
C ALA A 105 -15.14 24.26 -2.06
N VAL A 106 -13.88 24.29 -1.61
CA VAL A 106 -12.88 23.26 -1.91
C VAL A 106 -13.36 21.88 -1.44
N ASN A 107 -13.87 21.77 -0.20
CA ASN A 107 -14.49 20.54 0.29
C ASN A 107 -15.70 20.13 -0.58
N GLY A 108 -16.50 21.07 -1.05
CA GLY A 108 -17.64 20.81 -1.93
C GLY A 108 -17.26 20.21 -3.29
N ILE A 109 -16.05 20.47 -3.77
CA ILE A 109 -15.49 19.87 -5.00
C ILE A 109 -14.91 18.48 -4.70
N VAL A 110 -14.13 18.37 -3.63
CA VAL A 110 -13.39 17.13 -3.33
C VAL A 110 -14.30 16.03 -2.76
N TYR A 111 -15.31 16.38 -1.96
CA TYR A 111 -16.15 15.39 -1.27
C TYR A 111 -16.93 14.46 -2.22
N PRO A 112 -17.61 14.93 -3.29
CA PRO A 112 -18.27 14.04 -4.24
C PRO A 112 -17.30 13.07 -4.92
N LEU A 113 -16.10 13.53 -5.26
CA LEU A 113 -15.04 12.67 -5.81
C LEU A 113 -14.57 11.64 -4.79
N ALA A 114 -14.49 12.02 -3.52
CA ALA A 114 -14.14 11.11 -2.44
C ALA A 114 -15.20 10.02 -2.26
N VAL A 115 -16.50 10.35 -2.38
CA VAL A 115 -17.57 9.33 -2.35
C VAL A 115 -17.46 8.41 -3.56
N LYS A 116 -17.30 8.97 -4.77
CA LYS A 116 -17.13 8.22 -6.02
C LYS A 116 -15.98 7.22 -5.95
N LEU A 117 -14.86 7.60 -5.31
CA LEU A 117 -13.69 6.73 -5.10
C LEU A 117 -14.04 5.40 -4.41
N TYR A 118 -15.05 5.39 -3.53
CA TYR A 118 -15.43 4.22 -2.74
C TYR A 118 -16.69 3.48 -3.25
N GLU A 119 -17.33 3.95 -4.33
CA GLU A 119 -18.57 3.36 -4.86
C GLU A 119 -18.43 1.85 -5.18
N GLN A 120 -17.23 1.43 -5.57
CA GLN A 120 -16.95 0.05 -5.94
C GLN A 120 -16.28 -0.76 -4.81
N GLY A 121 -16.08 -0.17 -3.63
CA GLY A 121 -15.38 -0.79 -2.51
C GLY A 121 -14.13 -0.02 -2.11
N ARG A 122 -13.16 -0.73 -1.52
CA ARG A 122 -11.85 -0.12 -1.22
C ARG A 122 -11.13 0.20 -2.53
N PRO A 123 -10.65 1.44 -2.72
CA PRO A 123 -10.07 1.85 -3.98
C PRO A 123 -8.73 1.16 -4.25
N ASN A 124 -8.49 0.85 -5.52
CA ASN A 124 -7.19 0.40 -6.00
C ASN A 124 -6.32 1.60 -6.44
N ARG A 125 -5.10 1.31 -6.88
CA ARG A 125 -4.13 2.32 -7.31
C ARG A 125 -4.63 3.19 -8.46
N ASP A 126 -5.23 2.59 -9.49
CA ASP A 126 -5.70 3.30 -10.68
C ASP A 126 -6.85 4.27 -10.32
N GLN A 127 -7.75 3.83 -9.44
CA GLN A 127 -8.85 4.66 -8.92
C GLN A 127 -8.33 5.83 -8.08
N ILE A 128 -7.28 5.61 -7.29
CA ILE A 128 -6.62 6.67 -6.52
C ILE A 128 -5.97 7.71 -7.43
N GLU A 129 -5.25 7.28 -8.47
CA GLU A 129 -4.62 8.19 -9.43
C GLU A 129 -5.67 8.97 -10.22
N LEU A 130 -6.74 8.31 -10.66
CA LEU A 130 -7.86 8.98 -11.32
C LEU A 130 -8.50 10.03 -10.41
N PHE A 131 -8.72 9.71 -9.13
CA PHE A 131 -9.24 10.66 -8.16
C PHE A 131 -8.35 11.91 -8.03
N LYS A 132 -7.03 11.75 -7.93
CA LYS A 132 -6.10 12.89 -7.83
C LYS A 132 -6.17 13.77 -9.08
N MET A 133 -6.17 13.14 -10.26
CA MET A 133 -6.28 13.85 -11.54
C MET A 133 -7.61 14.60 -11.70
N GLU A 134 -8.74 13.94 -11.41
CA GLU A 134 -10.07 14.56 -11.48
C GLU A 134 -10.19 15.71 -10.46
N ALA A 135 -9.72 15.50 -9.23
CA ALA A 135 -9.75 16.54 -8.19
C ALA A 135 -8.88 17.74 -8.57
N GLN A 136 -7.66 17.50 -9.07
CA GLN A 136 -6.78 18.56 -9.53
C GLN A 136 -7.44 19.34 -10.68
N THR A 137 -8.01 18.64 -11.68
CA THR A 137 -8.67 19.27 -12.82
C THR A 137 -9.81 20.19 -12.37
N GLN A 138 -10.74 19.69 -11.55
CA GLN A 138 -11.88 20.47 -11.09
C GLN A 138 -11.47 21.65 -10.19
N LEU A 139 -10.44 21.46 -9.36
CA LEU A 139 -9.92 22.53 -8.53
C LEU A 139 -9.22 23.60 -9.37
N SER A 140 -8.41 23.23 -10.37
CA SER A 140 -7.74 24.16 -11.27
C SER A 140 -8.72 24.91 -12.19
N GLU A 141 -9.84 24.30 -12.57
CA GLU A 141 -10.92 24.98 -13.29
C GLU A 141 -11.58 26.08 -12.44
N ARG A 142 -11.82 25.79 -11.15
CA ARG A 142 -12.44 26.75 -10.23
C ARG A 142 -11.47 27.81 -9.73
N TYR A 143 -10.21 27.44 -9.55
CA TYR A 143 -9.13 28.23 -8.96
C TYR A 143 -7.90 28.23 -9.89
N PRO A 144 -7.96 28.95 -11.02
CA PRO A 144 -6.88 28.98 -11.99
C PRO A 144 -5.57 29.44 -11.35
N ASP A 145 -4.47 28.78 -11.68
CA ASP A 145 -3.12 29.07 -11.19
C ASP A 145 -2.90 28.99 -9.67
N MET A 146 -3.84 28.42 -8.90
CA MET A 146 -3.71 28.33 -7.43
C MET A 146 -3.29 26.95 -6.93
N VAL A 147 -3.59 25.88 -7.69
CA VAL A 147 -3.38 24.48 -7.30
C VAL A 147 -2.28 23.85 -8.14
N GLU A 148 -1.25 23.31 -7.47
CA GLU A 148 -0.11 22.63 -8.09
C GLU A 148 -0.35 21.12 -8.19
N ALA A 149 -0.84 20.50 -7.11
CA ALA A 149 -1.06 19.06 -7.04
C ALA A 149 -2.07 18.67 -5.95
N VAL A 150 -2.66 17.46 -6.11
CA VAL A 150 -3.57 16.85 -5.14
C VAL A 150 -3.03 15.51 -4.66
N TYR A 151 -3.11 15.30 -3.36
CA TYR A 151 -2.43 14.24 -2.64
C TYR A 151 -3.36 13.56 -1.64
N ILE A 152 -3.09 12.29 -1.33
CA ILE A 152 -3.83 11.55 -0.30
C ILE A 152 -2.92 11.37 0.92
N GLU A 153 -3.28 11.98 2.04
CA GLU A 153 -2.55 11.84 3.30
C GLU A 153 -2.87 10.52 4.00
N SER A 154 -4.14 10.10 3.98
CA SER A 154 -4.56 8.84 4.59
C SER A 154 -5.79 8.25 3.92
N LEU A 155 -5.78 6.92 3.79
CA LEU A 155 -6.93 6.06 3.47
C LEU A 155 -7.07 5.04 4.60
N ILE A 156 -8.22 5.04 5.28
CA ILE A 156 -8.55 4.10 6.36
C ILE A 156 -9.84 3.38 5.99
#